data_AF-A0A956V1B3-F1
#
_entry.id   AF-A0A956V1B3-F1
#
_cell.length_a   1.000
_cell.length_b   1.000
_cell.length_c   1.000
_cell.angle_alpha   90.00
_cell.angle_beta   90.00
_cell.angle_gamma   90.00
#
_symmetry.space_group_name_H-M   'P 1'
#
loop_
_entity.id
_entity.type
_entity.pdbx_description
1 polymer ?
#
loop_
_entity_poly.entity_id
_entity_poly.type
_entity_poly.pdbx_seq_one_letter_code
_entity_poly.pdbx_strand_id
1 'polypeptide(L)'
;MLTGMSLAEAASIFAVSESTLSRWKHLVVTGQSLIPKPRPGRPRLVPPADEEALRQQVAAAPDATLDMHRAMWAQTHGVLLSNPTMSRELARLDLPLKRSR
;
A
#
# COMPACT_ATOMS: atom_id res chain seq x y z
N MET A 1 31.70 -18.03 -8.51
CA MET A 1 30.94 -19.11 -9.18
C MET A 1 30.45 -20.04 -8.08
N LEU A 2 29.15 -20.15 -7.84
CA LEU A 2 28.61 -21.16 -6.90
C LEU A 2 28.79 -22.53 -7.55
N THR A 3 29.70 -23.31 -6.99
CA THR A 3 30.23 -24.56 -7.51
C THR A 3 29.21 -25.71 -7.47
N GLY A 4 28.99 -26.33 -8.63
CA GLY A 4 28.91 -27.80 -8.77
C GLY A 4 27.61 -28.53 -8.45
N MET A 5 26.69 -27.97 -7.66
CA MET A 5 25.49 -28.71 -7.23
C MET A 5 24.31 -28.50 -8.19
N SER A 6 23.65 -29.59 -8.59
CA SER A 6 22.38 -29.54 -9.31
C SER A 6 21.23 -29.01 -8.44
N LEU A 7 20.17 -28.50 -9.05
CA LEU A 7 18.99 -28.03 -8.30
C LEU A 7 18.31 -29.17 -7.51
N ALA A 8 18.34 -30.39 -8.03
CA ALA A 8 17.76 -31.57 -7.38
C ALA A 8 18.57 -31.98 -6.12
N GLU A 9 19.90 -31.96 -6.19
CA GLU A 9 20.75 -32.23 -5.03
C GLU A 9 20.54 -31.16 -3.93
N ALA A 10 20.48 -29.89 -4.32
CA ALA A 10 20.18 -28.80 -3.40
C ALA A 10 18.78 -28.93 -2.79
N ALA A 11 17.77 -29.33 -3.58
CA ALA A 11 16.41 -29.53 -3.12
C ALA A 11 16.33 -30.60 -2.03
N SER A 12 17.05 -31.71 -2.23
CA SER A 12 17.15 -32.81 -1.28
C SER A 12 17.85 -32.38 0.02
N ILE A 13 19.03 -31.75 -0.07
CA ILE A 13 19.84 -31.34 1.09
C ILE A 13 19.10 -30.31 1.95
N PHE A 14 18.47 -29.32 1.33
CA PHE A 14 17.81 -28.23 2.04
C PHE A 14 16.32 -28.51 2.33
N ALA A 15 15.80 -29.66 1.91
CA ALA A 15 14.38 -30.02 2.00
C ALA A 15 13.44 -28.94 1.45
N VAL A 16 13.83 -28.35 0.30
CA VAL A 16 13.08 -27.30 -0.40
C VAL A 16 12.72 -27.79 -1.80
N SER A 17 11.53 -27.48 -2.28
CA SER A 17 11.11 -27.84 -3.65
C SER A 17 12.07 -27.25 -4.71
N GLU A 18 12.32 -27.99 -5.79
CA GLU A 18 13.11 -27.51 -6.94
C GLU A 18 12.57 -26.21 -7.55
N SER A 19 11.24 -26.02 -7.56
CA SER A 19 10.59 -24.80 -8.06
C SER A 19 10.98 -23.55 -7.25
N THR A 20 11.11 -23.68 -5.93
CA THR A 20 11.55 -22.59 -5.04
C THR A 20 13.02 -22.25 -5.29
N LEU A 21 13.89 -23.26 -5.45
CA LEU A 21 15.30 -23.04 -5.78
C LEU A 21 15.48 -22.42 -7.17
N SER A 22 14.70 -22.88 -8.16
CA SER A 22 14.67 -22.28 -9.50
C SER A 22 14.26 -20.80 -9.45
N ARG A 23 13.20 -20.49 -8.68
CA ARG A 23 12.78 -19.10 -8.44
C ARG A 23 13.90 -18.27 -7.81
N TRP A 24 14.54 -18.76 -6.75
CA TRP A 24 15.63 -18.03 -6.09
C TRP A 24 16.84 -17.84 -7.01
N LYS A 25 17.22 -18.85 -7.78
CA LYS A 25 18.28 -18.75 -8.79
C LYS A 25 17.97 -17.65 -9.81
N HIS A 26 16.74 -17.61 -10.31
CA HIS A 26 16.29 -16.55 -11.21
C HIS A 26 16.37 -15.16 -10.54
N LEU A 27 15.91 -15.01 -9.30
CA LEU A 27 16.02 -13.76 -8.55
C LEU A 27 17.48 -13.29 -8.44
N VAL A 28 18.40 -14.18 -8.08
CA VAL A 28 19.83 -13.84 -7.97
C VAL A 28 20.42 -13.43 -9.33
N VAL A 29 20.15 -14.20 -10.40
CA VAL A 29 20.67 -13.90 -11.75
C VAL A 29 20.15 -12.57 -12.28
N THR A 30 18.90 -12.22 -11.97
CA THR A 30 18.27 -10.95 -12.36
C THR A 30 18.60 -9.79 -11.41
N GLY A 31 19.47 -9.99 -10.42
CA GLY A 31 19.82 -8.97 -9.42
C GLY A 31 18.67 -8.57 -8.50
N GLN A 32 17.62 -9.40 -8.43
CA GLN A 32 16.48 -9.16 -7.56
C GLN A 32 16.76 -9.63 -6.13
N SER A 33 16.17 -8.92 -5.16
CA SER A 33 16.31 -9.25 -3.75
C SER A 33 15.65 -10.58 -3.39
N LEU A 34 16.33 -11.38 -2.57
CA LEU A 34 15.77 -12.57 -1.92
C LEU A 34 15.00 -12.23 -0.64
N ILE A 35 15.01 -10.97 -0.21
CA ILE A 35 14.27 -10.52 0.97
C ILE A 35 12.77 -10.71 0.71
N PRO A 36 12.03 -11.40 1.61
CA PRO A 36 10.58 -11.54 1.48
C PRO A 36 9.90 -10.18 1.32
N LYS A 37 9.02 -10.06 0.33
CA LYS A 37 8.23 -8.84 0.14
C LYS A 37 7.22 -8.69 1.29
N PRO A 38 7.02 -7.47 1.81
CA PRO A 38 5.93 -7.19 2.74
C PRO A 38 4.59 -7.59 2.12
N ARG A 39 3.66 -8.09 2.95
CA ARG A 39 2.30 -8.37 2.50
C ARG A 39 1.63 -7.03 2.13
N PRO A 40 0.94 -6.93 0.98
CA PRO A 40 0.42 -5.65 0.47
C PRO A 40 -0.71 -5.04 1.32
N GLY A 41 -1.19 -5.73 2.37
CA GLY A 41 -2.23 -5.23 3.26
C GLY A 41 -3.58 -5.06 2.55
N ARG A 42 -4.52 -4.42 3.24
CA ARG A 42 -5.83 -4.06 2.68
C ARG A 42 -5.68 -2.80 1.80
N PRO A 43 -6.32 -2.74 0.62
CA PRO A 43 -6.40 -1.50 -0.15
C PRO A 43 -6.99 -0.35 0.68
N ARG A 44 -6.47 0.85 0.45
CA ARG A 44 -6.93 2.07 1.13
C ARG A 44 -8.31 2.46 0.64
N LEU A 45 -9.09 3.11 1.51
CA LEU A 45 -10.42 3.63 1.16
C LEU A 45 -10.36 4.91 0.32
N VAL A 46 -9.22 5.61 0.36
CA VAL A 46 -8.86 6.66 -0.59
C VAL A 46 -7.67 6.12 -1.38
N PRO A 47 -7.86 5.58 -2.59
CA PRO A 47 -6.74 5.08 -3.39
C PRO A 47 -5.88 6.26 -3.88
N PRO A 48 -4.61 6.02 -4.27
CA PRO A 48 -3.74 7.05 -4.84
C PRO A 48 -4.34 7.86 -5.99
N ALA A 49 -5.22 7.23 -6.78
CA ALA A 49 -5.92 7.87 -7.89
C ALA A 49 -6.87 8.99 -7.44
N ASP A 50 -7.43 8.90 -6.22
CA ASP A 50 -8.44 9.83 -5.71
C ASP A 50 -7.84 10.88 -4.76
N GLU A 51 -6.51 10.87 -4.57
CA GLU A 51 -5.83 11.81 -3.67
C GLU A 51 -5.97 13.25 -4.13
N GLU A 52 -5.93 13.49 -5.45
CA GLU A 52 -6.11 14.82 -6.03
C GLU A 52 -7.54 15.33 -5.83
N ALA A 53 -8.54 14.45 -5.94
CA ALA A 53 -9.93 14.80 -5.64
C ALA A 53 -10.09 15.22 -4.17
N LEU A 54 -9.40 14.53 -3.25
CA LEU A 54 -9.41 14.91 -1.84
C LEU A 54 -8.72 16.27 -1.60
N ARG A 55 -7.61 16.56 -2.28
CA ARG A 55 -6.95 17.88 -2.23
C ARG A 55 -7.88 18.99 -2.70
N GLN A 56 -8.56 18.79 -3.83
CA GLN A 56 -9.52 19.74 -4.38
C GLN A 56 -10.71 19.96 -3.45
N GLN A 57 -11.24 18.90 -2.84
CA GLN A 57 -12.31 19.00 -1.86
C GLN A 57 -11.92 19.88 -0.66
N VAL A 58 -10.70 19.71 -0.14
CA VAL A 58 -10.21 20.50 1.01
C VAL A 58 -9.92 21.95 0.60
N ALA A 59 -9.35 22.16 -0.59
CA ALA A 59 -9.10 23.50 -1.11
C ALA A 59 -10.39 24.29 -1.38
N ALA A 60 -11.45 23.60 -1.82
CA ALA A 60 -12.76 24.22 -2.07
C ALA A 60 -13.52 24.60 -0.79
N ALA A 61 -13.20 23.96 0.34
CA ALA A 61 -13.88 24.20 1.61
C ALA A 61 -12.89 24.16 2.80
N PRO A 62 -11.94 25.11 2.89
CA PRO A 62 -10.87 25.08 3.90
C PRO A 62 -11.38 25.21 5.34
N ASP A 63 -12.57 25.81 5.52
CA ASP A 63 -13.21 26.01 6.82
C ASP A 63 -14.17 24.89 7.23
N ALA A 64 -14.35 23.88 6.39
CA ALA A 64 -15.22 22.75 6.68
C ALA A 64 -14.65 21.91 7.83
N THR A 65 -15.53 21.39 8.66
CA THR A 65 -15.14 20.46 9.72
C THR A 65 -14.85 19.08 9.13
N LEU A 66 -14.19 18.23 9.93
CA LEU A 66 -13.91 16.85 9.53
C LEU A 66 -15.17 16.08 9.13
N ASP A 67 -16.29 16.26 9.83
CA ASP A 67 -17.56 15.60 9.53
C ASP A 67 -18.16 16.09 8.20
N MET A 68 -18.01 17.38 7.88
CA MET A 68 -18.43 17.94 6.60
C MET A 68 -17.61 17.33 5.46
N HIS A 69 -16.29 17.25 5.59
CA HIS A 69 -15.45 16.61 4.56
C HIS A 69 -15.80 15.14 4.36
N ARG A 70 -16.18 14.41 5.41
CA ARG A 70 -16.67 13.03 5.28
C ARG A 70 -17.96 12.93 4.50
N ALA A 71 -18.90 13.83 4.77
CA ALA A 71 -20.17 13.89 4.04
C ALA A 71 -19.95 14.25 2.56
N MET A 72 -19.09 15.24 2.28
CA MET A 72 -18.69 15.60 0.92
C MET A 72 -18.05 14.42 0.18
N TRP A 73 -17.13 13.72 0.85
CA TRP A 73 -16.46 12.56 0.26
C TRP A 73 -17.45 11.44 -0.06
N ALA A 74 -18.37 11.14 0.87
CA ALA A 74 -19.41 10.14 0.67
C ALA A 74 -20.35 10.51 -0.49
N GLN A 75 -20.66 11.80 -0.66
CA GLN A 75 -21.50 12.27 -1.74
C GLN A 75 -20.84 12.13 -3.12
N THR A 76 -19.53 12.40 -3.21
CA THR A 76 -18.80 12.34 -4.49
C THR A 76 -18.32 10.92 -4.84
N HIS A 77 -17.87 10.14 -3.86
CA HIS A 77 -17.22 8.83 -4.08
C HIS A 77 -18.05 7.63 -3.59
N GLY A 78 -19.23 7.87 -2.99
CA GLY A 78 -20.12 6.81 -2.52
C GLY A 78 -19.64 6.05 -1.28
N VAL A 79 -18.51 6.45 -0.68
CA VAL A 79 -17.91 5.78 0.48
C VAL A 79 -17.91 6.71 1.68
N LEU A 80 -18.60 6.32 2.76
CA LEU A 80 -18.52 7.06 4.01
C LEU A 80 -17.28 6.66 4.80
N LEU A 81 -16.27 7.55 4.83
CA LEU A 81 -15.10 7.37 5.68
C LEU A 81 -15.47 7.57 7.16
N SER A 82 -14.77 6.90 8.06
CA SER A 82 -14.84 7.21 9.49
C SER A 82 -13.99 8.45 9.81
N ASN A 83 -14.26 9.11 10.95
CA ASN A 83 -13.44 10.22 11.44
C ASN A 83 -11.93 9.91 11.47
N PRO A 84 -11.47 8.81 12.09
CA PRO A 84 -10.04 8.50 12.09
C PRO A 84 -9.50 8.18 10.69
N THR A 85 -10.29 7.57 9.80
CA THR A 85 -9.84 7.34 8.42
C THR A 85 -9.63 8.65 7.69
N MET A 86 -10.61 9.56 7.71
CA MET A 86 -10.48 10.86 7.07
C MET A 86 -9.30 11.66 7.64
N SER A 87 -9.14 11.68 8.96
CA SER A 87 -8.01 12.35 9.60
C SER A 87 -6.65 11.80 9.18
N ARG A 88 -6.50 10.47 9.05
CA ARG A 88 -5.26 9.85 8.56
C ARG A 88 -4.98 10.21 7.11
N GLU A 89 -6.02 10.25 6.28
CA GLU A 89 -5.87 10.57 4.86
C GLU A 89 -5.46 12.03 4.66
N LEU A 90 -6.06 12.97 5.39
CA LEU A 90 -5.66 14.37 5.38
C LEU A 90 -4.22 14.57 5.87
N ALA A 91 -3.85 13.94 6.98
CA ALA A 91 -2.49 14.02 7.52
C ALA A 91 -1.45 13.46 6.54
N ARG A 92 -1.75 12.38 5.83
CA ARG A 92 -0.85 11.77 4.84
C ARG A 92 -0.66 12.65 3.61
N LEU A 93 -1.65 13.48 3.27
CA LEU A 93 -1.58 14.42 2.16
C LEU A 93 -1.01 15.79 2.57
N ASP A 94 -0.58 15.95 3.82
CA ASP A 94 -0.15 17.23 4.41
C ASP A 94 -1.22 18.33 4.30
N LEU A 95 -2.50 17.95 4.41
CA LEU A 95 -3.62 18.87 4.30
C LEU A 95 -4.02 19.42 5.68
N PRO A 96 -4.39 20.72 5.76
CA PRO A 96 -4.81 21.33 7.02
C PRO A 96 -6.08 20.68 7.55
N LEU A 97 -6.13 20.44 8.86
CA LEU A 97 -7.28 19.84 9.55
C LEU A 97 -7.90 20.84 10.53
N LYS A 98 -9.15 21.23 10.27
CA LYS A 98 -10.01 21.86 11.28
C LYS A 98 -10.70 20.77 12.10
N ARG A 99 -10.27 20.57 13.35
CA ARG A 99 -10.95 19.65 14.28
C ARG A 99 -12.32 20.24 14.65
N SER A 100 -13.37 19.41 14.69
CA SER A 100 -14.67 19.88 15.19
C SER A 100 -14.52 20.31 16.65
N ARG A 101 -15.22 21.39 17.01
CA ARG A 101 -15.40 21.83 18.40
C ARG A 101 -16.77 21.37 18.88
#